data_AF-A0A6N0ZDB1-F1
#
_entry.id   AF-A0A6N0ZDB1-F1
#
_cell.length_a   1.000
_cell.length_b   1.000
_cell.length_c   1.000
_cell.angle_alpha   90.00
_cell.angle_beta   90.00
_cell.angle_gamma   90.00
#
_symmetry.space_group_name_H-M   'P 1'
#
loop_
_entity.id
_entity.type
_entity.pdbx_description
1 polymer ?
#
loop_
_entity_poly.entity_id
_entity_poly.type
_entity_poly.pdbx_seq_one_letter_code
_entity_poly.pdbx_strand_id
1 'polypeptide(L)'
;MQDHPNHPKPNYPTPKDAIVIEMVDRLGADDREAFEERAAIIEYDGQLPRAHAECLALLEVLRAAQGLQVLQIELDGGTEWLLTTDLAFARAYLADIGGRDVAVFAPADVVEEQYGGVAVLGTLG
;
A
#
# COMPACT_ATOMS: atom_id res chain seq x y z
N MET A 1 10.15 16.54 -27.57
CA MET A 1 11.06 16.07 -26.51
C MET A 1 10.97 17.09 -25.39
N GLN A 2 10.17 16.79 -24.35
CA GLN A 2 10.03 17.67 -23.19
C GLN A 2 11.01 17.17 -22.12
N ASP A 3 11.99 18.01 -21.79
CA ASP A 3 12.88 17.84 -20.64
C ASP A 3 12.04 17.85 -19.36
N HIS A 4 11.94 16.69 -18.70
CA HIS A 4 11.42 16.62 -17.34
C HIS A 4 12.51 17.18 -16.40
N PRO A 5 12.20 18.14 -15.52
CA PRO A 5 13.18 18.65 -14.58
C PRO A 5 13.58 17.54 -13.59
N ASN A 6 14.85 17.13 -13.66
CA ASN A 6 15.47 16.19 -12.73
C ASN A 6 15.45 16.79 -11.31
N HIS A 7 14.44 16.48 -10.52
CA HIS A 7 14.45 16.80 -9.09
C HIS A 7 15.61 16.03 -8.45
N PRO A 8 16.50 16.71 -7.69
CA PRO A 8 17.54 16.01 -6.95
C PRO A 8 16.86 15.07 -5.96
N LYS A 9 17.10 13.76 -6.09
CA LYS A 9 16.63 12.79 -5.11
C LYS A 9 17.17 13.20 -3.73
N PRO A 10 16.33 13.21 -2.68
CA PRO A 10 16.82 13.51 -1.35
C PRO A 10 17.93 12.51 -0.99
N ASN A 11 19.03 13.00 -0.43
CA ASN A 11 20.18 12.16 -0.09
C ASN A 11 19.92 11.46 1.25
N TYR A 12 19.19 10.34 1.23
CA TYR A 12 18.91 9.57 2.43
C TYR A 12 20.14 8.74 2.86
N PRO A 13 20.35 8.55 4.17
CA PRO A 13 21.41 7.68 4.67
C PRO A 13 21.27 6.26 4.12
N THR A 14 22.39 5.65 3.75
CA THR A 14 22.41 4.23 3.35
C THR A 14 22.01 3.36 4.55
N PRO A 15 21.11 2.37 4.35
CA PRO A 15 20.73 1.46 5.42
C PRO A 15 21.92 0.73 6.03
N LYS A 16 21.84 0.43 7.34
CA LYS A 16 22.99 -0.11 8.11
C LYS A 16 23.00 -1.63 8.19
N ASP A 17 21.83 -2.26 8.20
CA ASP A 17 21.68 -3.70 8.32
C ASP A 17 21.71 -4.39 6.95
N ALA A 18 22.46 -5.48 6.82
CA ALA A 18 22.64 -6.17 5.55
C ALA A 18 21.33 -6.72 4.96
N ILE A 19 20.41 -7.19 5.80
CA ILE A 19 19.10 -7.69 5.36
C ILE A 19 18.24 -6.52 4.90
N VAL A 20 18.25 -5.40 5.63
CA VAL A 20 17.53 -4.19 5.22
C VAL A 20 18.05 -3.69 3.88
N ILE A 21 19.37 -3.61 3.68
CA ILE A 21 19.95 -3.22 2.39
C ILE A 21 19.41 -4.11 1.25
N GLU A 22 19.50 -5.44 1.41
CA GLU A 22 19.03 -6.39 0.40
C GLU A 22 17.55 -6.21 0.06
N MET A 23 16.71 -6.02 1.07
CA MET A 23 15.26 -5.91 0.90
C MET A 23 14.88 -4.57 0.29
N VAL A 24 15.50 -3.48 0.74
CA VAL A 24 15.19 -2.13 0.29
C VAL A 24 15.69 -1.90 -1.14
N ASP A 25 16.75 -2.58 -1.58
CA ASP A 25 17.21 -2.55 -2.99
C ASP A 25 16.25 -3.26 -3.97
N ARG A 26 15.30 -4.05 -3.46
CA ARG A 26 14.24 -4.70 -4.26
C ARG A 26 12.95 -3.90 -4.31
N LEU A 27 12.83 -2.83 -3.54
CA LEU A 27 11.62 -1.99 -3.54
C LEU A 27 11.50 -1.19 -4.84
N GLY A 28 10.26 -0.93 -5.24
CA GLY A 28 9.96 0.09 -6.25
C GLY A 28 10.36 1.49 -5.77
N ALA A 29 10.38 2.47 -6.67
CA ALA A 29 10.78 3.84 -6.32
C ALA A 29 9.89 4.44 -5.21
N ASP A 30 8.58 4.26 -5.30
CA ASP A 30 7.61 4.80 -4.35
C ASP A 30 7.75 4.14 -2.97
N ASP A 31 7.89 2.81 -2.93
CA ASP A 31 8.10 2.06 -1.68
C ASP A 31 9.45 2.38 -1.03
N ARG A 32 10.48 2.64 -1.84
CA ARG A 32 11.81 3.05 -1.38
C ARG A 32 11.75 4.43 -0.71
N GLU A 33 11.07 5.39 -1.34
CA GLU A 33 10.87 6.73 -0.78
C GLU A 33 10.07 6.65 0.53
N ALA A 34 8.97 5.89 0.56
CA ALA A 34 8.19 5.67 1.77
C ALA A 34 9.00 5.05 2.91
N PHE A 35 9.88 4.09 2.60
CA PHE A 35 10.82 3.50 3.56
C PHE A 35 11.78 4.56 4.12
N GLU A 36 12.38 5.37 3.24
CA GLU A 36 13.39 6.37 3.60
C GLU A 36 12.80 7.50 4.47
N GLU A 37 11.63 8.00 4.12
CA GLU A 37 10.88 8.97 4.93
C GLU A 37 10.52 8.41 6.30
N ARG A 38 9.96 7.19 6.34
CA ARG A 38 9.52 6.56 7.58
C ARG A 38 10.69 6.25 8.50
N ALA A 39 11.83 5.80 7.96
CA ALA A 39 13.04 5.56 8.73
C ALA A 39 13.57 6.84 9.37
N ALA A 40 13.49 7.98 8.67
CA ALA A 40 13.88 9.28 9.23
C ALA A 40 12.93 9.73 10.35
N ILE A 41 11.61 9.62 10.17
CA ILE A 41 10.62 9.96 11.20
C ILE A 41 10.84 9.10 12.45
N ILE A 42 10.97 7.78 12.30
CA ILE A 42 11.15 6.87 13.45
C ILE A 42 12.49 7.12 14.16
N GLU A 43 13.56 7.47 13.43
CA GLU A 43 14.83 7.83 14.07
C GLU A 43 14.70 9.11 14.90
N TYR A 44 14.21 10.20 14.29
CA TYR A 44 14.28 11.52 14.89
C TYR A 44 13.14 11.77 15.90
N ASP A 45 11.91 11.43 15.53
CA ASP A 45 10.74 11.66 16.38
C ASP A 45 10.58 10.52 17.40
N GLY A 46 10.87 9.29 16.98
CA GLY A 46 10.87 8.11 17.85
C GLY A 46 12.13 7.95 18.71
N GLN A 47 13.17 8.76 18.45
CA GLN A 47 14.47 8.70 19.14
C GLN A 47 15.12 7.31 19.14
N LEU A 48 14.89 6.53 18.07
CA LEU A 48 15.44 5.19 17.94
C LEU A 48 16.76 5.19 17.17
N PRO A 49 17.69 4.26 17.47
CA PRO A 49 18.88 4.08 16.64
C PRO A 49 18.50 3.82 15.18
N ARG A 50 19.18 4.47 14.23
CA ARG A 50 18.90 4.36 12.79
C ARG A 50 18.62 2.93 12.29
N ALA A 51 19.45 1.95 12.68
CA ALA A 51 19.26 0.56 12.25
C ALA A 51 17.92 -0.04 12.70
N HIS A 52 17.44 0.32 13.90
CA HIS A 52 16.14 -0.12 14.38
C HIS A 52 15.00 0.64 13.67
N ALA A 53 15.16 1.95 13.46
CA ALA A 53 14.21 2.76 12.72
C ALA A 53 14.01 2.24 11.29
N GLU A 54 15.09 1.84 10.62
CA GLU A 54 15.07 1.20 9.30
C GLU A 54 14.30 -0.13 9.31
N CYS A 55 14.56 -1.02 10.28
CA CYS A 55 13.81 -2.28 10.39
C CYS A 55 12.30 -2.04 10.55
N LEU A 56 11.90 -1.08 11.37
CA LEU A 56 10.49 -0.76 11.58
C LEU A 56 9.86 -0.14 10.33
N ALA A 57 10.56 0.80 9.68
CA ALA A 57 10.12 1.41 8.42
C ALA A 57 9.93 0.36 7.31
N LEU A 58 10.86 -0.59 7.18
CA LEU A 58 10.75 -1.67 6.21
C LEU A 58 9.54 -2.57 6.51
N LEU A 59 9.27 -2.90 7.77
CA LEU A 59 8.08 -3.66 8.15
C LEU A 59 6.79 -2.91 7.81
N GLU A 60 6.75 -1.60 7.96
CA GLU A 60 5.59 -0.79 7.57
C GLU A 60 5.38 -0.79 6.06
N VAL A 61 6.44 -0.58 5.27
CA VAL A 61 6.38 -0.65 3.81
C VAL A 61 5.95 -2.04 3.34
N LEU A 62 6.52 -3.11 3.89
CA LEU A 62 6.14 -4.47 3.52
C LEU A 62 4.70 -4.81 3.88
N ARG A 63 4.15 -4.24 4.97
CA ARG A 63 2.73 -4.37 5.33
C ARG A 63 1.84 -3.60 4.37
N ALA A 64 2.23 -2.39 3.97
CA ALA A 64 1.49 -1.60 2.99
C ALA A 64 1.53 -2.25 1.59
N ALA A 65 2.68 -2.81 1.21
CA ALA A 65 2.89 -3.55 -0.03
C ALA A 65 2.14 -4.90 -0.08
N GLN A 66 1.50 -5.34 1.02
CA GLN A 66 0.58 -6.46 0.95
C GLN A 66 -0.62 -6.18 0.04
N GLY A 67 -0.83 -4.92 -0.38
CA GLY A 67 -1.51 -4.51 -1.61
C GLY A 67 -3.01 -4.81 -1.68
N LEU A 68 -3.48 -5.67 -0.78
CA LEU A 68 -4.82 -6.20 -0.77
C LEU A 68 -5.74 -5.17 -0.12
N GLN A 69 -6.62 -4.62 -0.92
CA GLN A 69 -7.62 -3.65 -0.52
C GLN A 69 -9.00 -4.19 -0.86
N VAL A 70 -10.00 -3.77 -0.11
CA VAL A 70 -11.40 -4.02 -0.44
C VAL A 70 -12.05 -2.72 -0.87
N LEU A 71 -12.68 -2.69 -2.03
CA LEU A 71 -13.56 -1.61 -2.45
C LEU A 71 -15.00 -1.97 -2.07
N GLN A 72 -15.67 -1.06 -1.39
CA GLN A 72 -17.12 -1.04 -1.37
C GLN A 72 -17.61 -0.43 -2.68
N ILE A 73 -18.50 -1.12 -3.38
CA ILE A 73 -19.01 -0.70 -4.67
C ILE A 73 -20.54 -0.69 -4.69
N GLU A 74 -21.11 0.11 -5.58
CA GLU A 74 -22.49 -0.05 -6.05
C GLU A 74 -22.47 -0.68 -7.44
N LEU A 75 -23.21 -1.77 -7.60
CA LEU A 75 -23.43 -2.47 -8.87
C LEU A 75 -24.89 -2.96 -8.89
N ASP A 76 -25.60 -2.76 -10.00
CA ASP A 76 -27.02 -3.14 -10.17
C ASP A 76 -27.96 -2.67 -9.03
N GLY A 77 -27.63 -1.56 -8.38
CA GLY A 77 -28.40 -1.01 -7.25
C GLY A 77 -28.18 -1.71 -5.91
N GLY A 78 -27.26 -2.67 -5.85
CA GLY A 78 -26.80 -3.33 -4.63
C GLY A 78 -25.41 -2.87 -4.21
N THR A 79 -25.08 -3.09 -2.93
CA THR A 79 -23.72 -2.90 -2.41
C THR A 79 -22.96 -4.22 -2.48
N GLU A 80 -21.79 -4.20 -3.11
CA GLU A 80 -20.87 -5.34 -3.17
C GLU A 80 -19.47 -4.97 -2.65
N TRP A 81 -18.66 -5.99 -2.38
CA TRP A 81 -17.30 -5.85 -1.84
C TRP A 81 -16.31 -6.52 -2.78
N LEU A 82 -15.45 -5.72 -3.41
CA LEU A 82 -14.45 -6.19 -4.38
C LEU A 82 -13.06 -6.20 -3.75
N LEU A 83 -12.37 -7.34 -3.80
CA LEU A 83 -10.99 -7.47 -3.35
C LEU A 83 -10.03 -7.18 -4.51
N THR A 84 -9.04 -6.31 -4.33
CA THR A 84 -8.05 -5.97 -5.35
C THR A 84 -6.64 -5.83 -4.79
N THR A 85 -5.64 -6.05 -5.64
CA THR A 85 -4.24 -5.66 -5.41
C THR A 85 -3.83 -4.40 -6.16
N ASP A 86 -4.69 -3.90 -7.05
CA ASP A 86 -4.48 -2.72 -7.87
C ASP A 86 -5.78 -1.91 -7.90
N LEU A 87 -5.78 -0.79 -7.17
CA LEU A 87 -6.94 0.08 -7.05
C LEU A 87 -7.26 0.81 -8.35
N ALA A 88 -6.24 1.17 -9.14
CA ALA A 88 -6.43 1.89 -10.39
C ALA A 88 -7.09 0.98 -11.42
N PHE A 89 -6.59 -0.25 -11.55
CA PHE A 89 -7.21 -1.27 -12.38
C PHE A 89 -8.65 -1.58 -11.93
N ALA A 90 -8.88 -1.79 -10.63
CA ALA A 90 -10.21 -2.10 -10.10
C ALA A 90 -11.23 -1.00 -10.41
N ARG A 91 -10.85 0.28 -10.27
CA ARG A 91 -11.72 1.43 -10.60
C ARG A 91 -12.05 1.49 -12.09
N ALA A 92 -11.07 1.24 -12.96
CA ALA A 92 -11.30 1.20 -14.40
C ALA A 92 -12.24 0.05 -14.77
N TYR A 93 -12.00 -1.14 -14.21
CA TYR A 93 -12.86 -2.31 -14.41
C TYR A 93 -14.30 -2.07 -13.93
N LEU A 94 -14.49 -1.42 -12.78
CA LEU A 94 -15.82 -1.05 -12.27
C LEU A 94 -16.56 -0.09 -13.21
N ALA A 95 -15.87 0.91 -13.75
CA ALA A 95 -16.46 1.85 -14.70
C ALA A 95 -16.94 1.14 -15.99
N ASP A 96 -16.20 0.15 -16.46
CA ASP A 96 -16.53 -0.61 -17.68
C ASP A 96 -17.80 -1.48 -17.52
N ILE A 97 -18.07 -1.98 -16.31
CA ILE A 97 -19.25 -2.79 -16.00
C ILE A 97 -20.43 -1.95 -15.47
N GLY A 98 -20.31 -0.61 -15.45
CA GLY A 98 -21.35 0.30 -14.97
C GLY A 98 -21.46 0.39 -13.44
N GLY A 99 -20.48 -0.13 -12.71
CA GLY A 99 -20.37 -0.01 -11.26
C GLY A 99 -19.74 1.31 -10.82
N ARG A 100 -19.88 1.61 -9.54
CA ARG A 100 -19.29 2.80 -8.91
C ARG A 100 -18.57 2.43 -7.63
N ASP A 101 -17.37 3.00 -7.41
CA ASP A 101 -16.71 2.89 -6.12
C ASP A 101 -17.32 3.85 -5.09
N VAL A 102 -17.49 3.36 -3.87
CA VAL A 102 -18.01 4.12 -2.73
C VAL A 102 -16.88 4.47 -1.76
N ALA A 103 -16.08 3.47 -1.37
CA ALA A 103 -14.98 3.63 -0.42
C ALA A 103 -13.97 2.47 -0.51
N VAL A 104 -12.80 2.65 0.09
CA VAL A 104 -11.72 1.64 0.17
C VAL A 104 -11.44 1.31 1.63
N PHE A 105 -11.31 0.03 1.93
CA PHE A 105 -11.14 -0.50 3.28
C PHE A 105 -10.01 -1.53 3.35
N ALA A 106 -9.51 -1.76 4.56
CA ALA A 106 -8.63 -2.88 4.83
C ALA A 106 -9.43 -4.19 4.81
N PRO A 107 -8.91 -5.28 4.20
CA PRO A 107 -9.64 -6.55 4.12
C PRO A 107 -10.00 -7.14 5.50
N ALA A 108 -9.13 -6.98 6.49
CA ALA A 108 -9.37 -7.49 7.84
C ALA A 108 -10.63 -6.86 8.47
N ASP A 109 -10.75 -5.54 8.38
CA ASP A 109 -11.88 -4.81 8.94
C ASP A 109 -13.19 -5.22 8.27
N VAL A 110 -13.20 -5.37 6.94
CA VAL A 110 -14.40 -5.81 6.21
C VAL A 110 -14.80 -7.24 6.59
N VAL A 111 -13.84 -8.16 6.67
CA VAL A 111 -14.13 -9.56 7.04
C VAL A 111 -14.72 -9.65 8.45
N GLU A 112 -14.17 -8.91 9.40
CA GLU A 112 -14.67 -8.88 10.78
C GLU A 112 -16.04 -8.19 10.88
N GLU A 113 -16.15 -6.95 10.39
CA GLU A 113 -17.34 -6.11 10.61
C GLU A 113 -18.53 -6.50 9.73
N GLN A 114 -18.29 -6.89 8.48
CA GLN A 114 -19.36 -7.15 7.51
C GLN A 114 -19.71 -8.64 7.38
N TYR A 115 -18.74 -9.52 7.60
CA TYR A 115 -18.89 -10.96 7.36
C TYR A 115 -18.75 -11.82 8.63
N GLY A 116 -18.51 -11.22 9.80
CA GLY A 116 -18.42 -11.96 11.07
C GLY A 116 -17.21 -12.89 11.14
N GLY A 117 -16.09 -12.50 10.52
CA GLY A 117 -14.80 -13.18 10.60
C GLY A 117 -14.51 -14.17 9.47
N VAL A 118 -15.47 -14.45 8.57
CA VAL A 118 -15.26 -15.36 7.42
C VAL A 118 -15.99 -14.86 6.18
N ALA A 119 -15.25 -14.63 5.09
CA ALA A 119 -15.80 -14.27 3.78
C ALA A 119 -15.47 -15.34 2.72
N VAL A 120 -16.32 -15.45 1.69
CA VAL A 120 -16.08 -16.32 0.52
C VAL A 120 -15.80 -15.43 -0.68
N LEU A 121 -14.77 -15.77 -1.46
CA LEU A 121 -14.51 -15.09 -2.73
C LEU A 121 -15.46 -15.62 -3.81
N GLY A 122 -16.17 -14.70 -4.45
CA GLY A 122 -17.00 -14.93 -5.62
C GLY A 122 -16.45 -14.20 -6.85
N THR A 123 -16.98 -14.54 -8.01
CA THR A 123 -16.80 -13.73 -9.24
C THR A 123 -17.81 -12.60 -9.27
N LEU A 124 -17.37 -11.43 -9.71
CA LEU A 124 -18.27 -10.32 -9.99
C LEU A 124 -19.15 -10.68 -11.19
N GLY A 125 -20.47 -10.45 -11.07
CA GLY A 125 -21.49 -10.81 -12.07
C GLY A 125 -21.43 -9.95 -13.32
#